data_AF-A0A3P6QWV6-F1
#
_entry.id   AF-A0A3P6QWV6-F1
#
_cell.length_a   1.000
_cell.length_b   1.000
_cell.length_c   1.000
_cell.angle_alpha   90.00
_cell.angle_beta   90.00
_cell.angle_gamma   90.00
#
_symmetry.space_group_name_H-M   'P 1'
#
loop_
_entity.id
_entity.type
_entity.pdbx_description
1 polymer ?
#
loop_
_entity_poly.entity_id
_entity_poly.type
_entity_poly.pdbx_seq_one_letter_code
_entity_poly.pdbx_strand_id
1 'polypeptide(L)'
;MAILIDCTEQFCTESIKKRRETSKEIRPDDAPEVVNTRLEVFKQNTLPMLKYLDDKGKLKVVRVNKVDGDTDLDKVFEDCAMAIDSAIFIEGSFFQLSNFNNTIFKEN
;
A
#
# COMPACT_ATOMS: atom_id res chain seq x y z
N MET A 1 2.13 -3.07 10.23
CA MET A 1 2.27 -3.36 8.79
C MET A 1 1.92 -2.10 8.01
N ALA A 2 2.55 -1.86 6.85
CA ALA A 2 2.18 -0.83 5.89
C ALA A 2 2.01 -1.44 4.51
N ILE A 3 1.06 -0.92 3.72
CA ILE A 3 0.80 -1.35 2.35
C ILE A 3 1.15 -0.19 1.41
N LEU A 4 2.00 -0.47 0.44
CA LEU A 4 2.34 0.43 -0.66
C LEU A 4 1.62 -0.05 -1.91
N ILE A 5 0.77 0.80 -2.47
CA ILE A 5 0.18 0.60 -3.80
C ILE A 5 1.14 1.24 -4.80
N ASP A 6 1.89 0.40 -5.51
CA ASP A 6 2.88 0.81 -6.50
C ASP A 6 2.19 1.07 -7.85
N CYS A 7 2.06 2.34 -8.22
CA CYS A 7 1.57 2.81 -9.52
C CYS A 7 2.63 3.61 -10.26
N THR A 8 2.62 3.53 -11.59
CA THR A 8 3.46 4.38 -12.43
C THR A 8 3.01 5.84 -12.33
N GLU A 9 3.95 6.78 -12.40
CA GLU A 9 3.62 8.22 -12.32
C GLU A 9 2.63 8.66 -13.40
N GLN A 10 2.74 8.07 -14.60
CA GLN A 10 1.81 8.29 -15.70
C GLN A 10 0.40 7.88 -15.29
N PHE A 11 0.24 6.67 -14.71
CA PHE A 11 -1.04 6.18 -14.25
C PHE A 11 -1.64 7.05 -13.15
N CYS A 12 -0.85 7.42 -12.14
CA CYS A 12 -1.35 8.22 -11.03
C CYS A 12 -1.76 9.64 -11.53
N THR A 13 -1.02 10.22 -12.48
CA THR A 13 -1.34 11.53 -13.10
C THR A 13 -2.58 11.48 -13.99
N GLU A 14 -2.70 10.46 -14.85
CA GLU A 14 -3.89 10.22 -15.68
C GLU A 14 -5.15 10.05 -14.82
N SER A 15 -5.04 9.33 -13.72
CA SER A 15 -6.15 9.09 -12.79
C SER A 15 -6.63 10.38 -12.12
N ILE A 16 -5.70 11.25 -11.69
CA ILE A 16 -6.03 12.55 -11.11
C ILE A 16 -6.63 13.48 -12.17
N LYS A 17 -6.09 13.46 -13.39
CA LYS A 17 -6.66 14.23 -14.52
C LYS A 17 -8.10 13.82 -14.81
N LYS A 18 -8.36 12.51 -14.91
CA LYS A 18 -9.71 11.97 -15.12
C LYS A 18 -10.65 12.37 -13.98
N ARG A 19 -10.18 12.30 -12.73
CA ARG A 19 -10.95 12.77 -11.56
C ARG A 19 -11.32 14.24 -11.68
N ARG A 20 -10.37 15.10 -12.08
CA ARG A 20 -10.61 16.53 -12.25
C ARG A 20 -11.65 16.83 -13.34
N GLU A 21 -11.64 16.06 -14.43
CA GLU A 21 -12.57 16.22 -15.56
C GLU A 21 -13.98 15.71 -15.23
N THR A 22 -14.10 14.65 -14.44
CA THR A 22 -15.40 14.03 -14.10
C THR A 22 -16.05 14.59 -12.83
N SER A 23 -15.29 15.30 -11.99
CA SER A 23 -15.80 15.86 -10.73
C SER A 23 -16.51 17.18 -10.95
N LYS A 24 -17.63 17.39 -10.23
CA LYS A 24 -18.33 18.69 -10.20
C LYS A 24 -17.58 19.76 -9.42
N GLU A 25 -16.72 19.33 -8.48
CA GLU A 25 -15.88 20.21 -7.68
C GLU A 25 -14.42 20.11 -8.14
N ILE A 26 -13.85 21.27 -8.49
CA ILE A 26 -12.43 21.35 -8.82
C ILE A 26 -11.66 21.48 -7.52
N ARG A 27 -10.88 20.45 -7.20
CA ARG A 27 -9.98 20.51 -6.07
C ARG A 27 -8.71 21.28 -6.43
N PRO A 28 -8.23 22.20 -5.57
CA PRO A 28 -7.00 22.95 -5.84
C PRO A 28 -5.77 22.03 -5.90
N ASP A 29 -5.82 20.85 -5.27
CA ASP A 29 -4.72 19.89 -5.30
C ASP A 29 -4.67 18.98 -6.54
N ASP A 30 -5.67 19.07 -7.42
CA ASP A 30 -5.70 18.36 -8.71
C ASP A 30 -5.05 19.18 -9.84
N ALA A 31 -4.45 20.33 -9.51
CA ALA A 31 -3.66 21.12 -10.45
C ALA A 31 -2.36 20.37 -10.82
N PRO A 32 -1.97 20.30 -12.12
CA PRO A 32 -0.80 19.54 -12.57
C PRO A 32 0.48 19.87 -11.83
N GLU A 33 0.72 21.16 -11.57
CA GLU A 33 1.90 21.64 -10.84
C GLU A 33 1.93 21.12 -9.39
N VAL A 34 0.76 21.08 -8.74
CA VAL A 34 0.61 20.58 -7.36
C VAL A 34 0.77 19.06 -7.33
N VAL A 35 0.24 18.35 -8.32
CA VAL A 35 0.40 16.89 -8.44
C VAL A 35 1.88 16.52 -8.60
N ASN A 36 2.60 17.20 -9.49
CA ASN A 36 4.04 16.97 -9.68
C ASN A 36 4.83 17.24 -8.39
N THR A 37 4.56 18.36 -7.73
CA THR A 37 5.19 18.69 -6.44
C THR A 37 4.93 17.61 -5.39
N ARG A 38 3.69 17.09 -5.32
CA ARG A 38 3.33 16.01 -4.39
C ARG A 38 4.05 14.70 -4.71
N LEU A 39 4.22 14.36 -5.98
CA LEU A 39 5.00 13.19 -6.41
C LEU A 39 6.48 13.33 -6.01
N GLU A 40 7.07 14.52 -6.17
CA GLU A 40 8.44 14.80 -5.73
C GLU A 40 8.59 14.68 -4.21
N VAL A 41 7.69 15.30 -3.45
CA VAL A 41 7.68 15.20 -1.98
C VAL A 41 7.51 13.75 -1.52
N PHE A 42 6.66 12.97 -2.20
CA PHE A 42 6.52 11.54 -1.92
C PHE A 42 7.82 10.78 -2.15
N LYS A 43 8.52 11.04 -3.27
CA LYS A 43 9.82 10.41 -3.56
C LYS A 43 10.88 10.78 -2.53
N GLN A 44 10.96 12.05 -2.15
CA GLN A 44 12.00 12.53 -1.23
C GLN A 44 11.76 12.08 0.22
N ASN A 45 10.52 12.08 0.69
CA ASN A 45 10.22 11.87 2.10
C ASN A 45 9.64 10.47 2.39
N THR A 46 8.78 9.97 1.51
CA THR A 46 8.06 8.70 1.76
C THR A 46 8.90 7.49 1.35
N LEU A 47 9.67 7.54 0.25
CA LEU A 47 10.50 6.40 -0.16
C LEU A 47 11.56 5.99 0.87
N PRO A 48 12.29 6.91 1.54
CA PRO A 48 13.21 6.54 2.61
C PRO A 48 12.51 5.87 3.80
N MET A 49 11.30 6.33 4.13
CA MET A 49 10.48 5.73 5.19
C MET A 49 10.00 4.33 4.80
N LEU A 50 9.57 4.15 3.54
CA LEU A 50 9.19 2.84 3.00
C LEU A 50 10.38 1.87 3.01
N LYS A 51 11.58 2.32 2.65
CA LYS A 51 12.81 1.53 2.75
C LYS A 51 13.02 1.02 4.17
N TYR A 52 12.89 1.88 5.18
CA TYR A 52 13.01 1.47 6.58
C TYR A 52 11.94 0.44 7.00
N LEU A 53 10.71 0.55 6.48
CA LEU A 53 9.67 -0.44 6.74
C LEU A 53 9.93 -1.77 6.04
N ASP A 54 10.49 -1.73 4.83
CA ASP A 54 10.89 -2.90 4.05
C ASP A 54 12.04 -3.65 4.72
N ASP A 55 13.07 -2.91 5.17
CA ASP A 55 14.21 -3.45 5.93
C ASP A 55 13.75 -4.14 7.23
N LYS A 56 12.57 -3.77 7.77
CA LYS A 56 11.94 -4.38 8.95
C LYS A 56 10.95 -5.50 8.64
N GLY A 57 10.77 -5.86 7.37
CA GLY A 57 9.77 -6.85 6.92
C GLY A 57 8.32 -6.42 7.17
N LYS A 58 8.07 -5.13 7.36
CA LYS A 58 6.74 -4.57 7.69
C LYS A 58 6.04 -3.94 6.50
N LEU A 59 6.72 -3.84 5.36
CA LEU A 59 6.17 -3.32 4.12
C LEU A 59 5.59 -4.45 3.26
N LYS A 60 4.40 -4.24 2.72
CA LYS A 60 3.80 -5.06 1.66
C LYS A 60 3.59 -4.17 0.44
N VAL A 61 4.01 -4.63 -0.73
CA VAL A 61 3.89 -3.88 -1.98
C VAL A 61 2.87 -4.57 -2.88
N VAL A 62 1.85 -3.84 -3.30
CA VAL A 62 0.82 -4.28 -4.25
C VAL A 62 1.02 -3.48 -5.53
N ARG A 63 1.26 -4.15 -6.65
CA ARG A 63 1.55 -3.48 -7.93
C ARG A 63 0.28 -3.32 -8.74
N VAL A 64 0.03 -2.11 -9.20
CA VAL A 64 -1.06 -1.80 -10.12
C VAL A 64 -0.57 -2.03 -11.54
N ASN A 65 -0.92 -3.16 -12.14
CA ASN A 65 -0.66 -3.42 -13.55
C ASN A 65 -1.81 -2.87 -14.39
N LYS A 66 -1.49 -1.96 -15.33
CA LYS A 66 -2.43 -1.52 -16.35
C LYS A 66 -2.38 -2.56 -17.48
N VAL A 67 -3.39 -3.42 -17.58
CA VAL A 67 -3.52 -4.38 -18.68
C VAL A 67 -4.51 -3.78 -19.68
N ASP A 68 -4.01 -3.41 -20.86
CA ASP A 68 -4.83 -3.01 -22.02
C ASP A 68 -5.89 -1.92 -21.77
N GLY A 69 -5.58 -0.96 -20.90
CA GLY A 69 -6.41 0.23 -20.68
C GLY A 69 -7.42 0.11 -19.56
N ASP A 70 -7.64 -1.09 -19.02
CA ASP A 70 -8.40 -1.27 -17.79
C ASP A 70 -7.46 -1.48 -16.60
N THR A 71 -7.78 -0.82 -15.50
CA THR A 71 -7.09 -1.07 -14.24
C THR A 71 -7.87 -2.17 -13.56
N ASP A 72 -7.23 -3.31 -13.33
CA ASP A 72 -7.86 -4.41 -12.60
C ASP A 72 -7.92 -4.05 -11.11
N LEU A 73 -8.85 -3.13 -10.77
CA LEU A 73 -9.09 -2.65 -9.42
C LEU A 73 -9.55 -3.79 -8.52
N ASP A 74 -10.26 -4.77 -9.07
CA ASP A 74 -10.69 -5.96 -8.36
C ASP A 74 -9.48 -6.81 -7.93
N LYS A 75 -8.50 -6.99 -8.82
CA LYS A 75 -7.24 -7.65 -8.46
C LYS A 75 -6.40 -6.87 -7.46
N VAL A 76 -6.32 -5.54 -7.60
CA VAL A 76 -5.61 -4.71 -6.60
C VAL A 76 -6.29 -4.84 -5.24
N PHE A 77 -7.62 -4.89 -5.20
CA PHE A 77 -8.39 -5.10 -3.99
C PHE A 77 -8.14 -6.49 -3.39
N GLU A 78 -8.16 -7.54 -4.21
CA GLU A 78 -7.85 -8.91 -3.81
C GLU A 78 -6.43 -9.03 -3.24
N ASP A 79 -5.43 -8.48 -3.94
CA ASP A 79 -4.04 -8.47 -3.49
C ASP A 79 -3.88 -7.72 -2.15
N CYS A 80 -4.61 -6.62 -1.96
CA CYS A 80 -4.63 -5.90 -0.68
C CYS A 80 -5.28 -6.72 0.44
N ALA A 81 -6.43 -7.35 0.16
CA ALA A 81 -7.13 -8.20 1.12
C ALA A 81 -6.24 -9.40 1.54
N MET A 82 -5.62 -10.07 0.58
CA MET A 82 -4.68 -11.16 0.83
C MET A 82 -3.47 -10.72 1.65
N ALA A 83 -2.92 -9.52 1.39
CA ALA A 83 -1.81 -8.98 2.16
C ALA A 83 -2.20 -8.70 3.62
N ILE A 84 -3.43 -8.23 3.85
CA ILE A 84 -3.98 -7.99 5.19
C ILE A 84 -4.23 -9.30 5.91
N ASP A 85 -4.94 -10.23 5.27
CA ASP A 85 -5.24 -11.54 5.83
C ASP A 85 -3.97 -12.29 6.22
N SER A 86 -2.98 -12.32 5.32
CA SER A 86 -1.70 -12.96 5.61
C SER A 86 -1.02 -12.38 6.85
N ALA A 87 -1.09 -11.06 7.05
CA ALA A 87 -0.50 -10.44 8.23
C ALA A 87 -1.27 -10.77 9.52
N ILE A 88 -2.59 -10.80 9.47
CA ILE A 88 -3.45 -11.15 10.62
C ILE A 88 -3.27 -12.63 10.99
N PHE A 89 -3.24 -13.54 10.01
CA PHE A 89 -3.10 -14.98 10.27
C PHE A 89 -1.70 -15.38 10.72
N ILE A 90 -0.65 -14.70 10.27
CA ILE A 90 0.72 -14.89 10.79
C ILE A 90 0.82 -14.40 12.25
N GLU A 91 0.20 -13.27 12.60
CA GLU A 91 0.15 -12.82 14.01
C GLU A 91 -0.70 -13.76 14.88
N GLY A 92 -1.82 -14.28 14.37
CA GLY A 92 -2.67 -15.24 15.08
C GLY A 92 -1.97 -16.57 15.39
N SER A 93 -1.19 -17.08 14.44
CA SER A 93 -0.40 -18.30 14.63
C SER A 93 0.83 -18.10 15.52
N PHE A 94 1.46 -16.91 15.49
CA PHE A 94 2.52 -16.55 16.43
C PHE A 94 2.00 -16.40 17.86
N PHE A 95 0.80 -15.84 18.06
CA PHE A 95 0.16 -15.74 19.37
C PHE A 95 -0.16 -17.13 19.96
N GLN A 96 -0.50 -18.10 19.12
CA GLN A 96 -0.75 -19.47 19.56
C GLN A 96 0.54 -20.20 19.93
N LEU A 97 1.63 -20.02 19.16
CA LEU A 97 2.96 -20.55 19.48
C LEU A 97 3.58 -19.91 20.73
N SER A 98 3.41 -18.61 20.95
CA SER A 98 3.90 -17.94 22.16
C SER A 98 3.15 -18.41 23.41
N ASN A 99 1.84 -18.68 23.30
CA ASN A 99 1.06 -19.26 24.40
C ASN A 99 1.43 -20.73 24.65
N PHE A 100 1.73 -21.51 23.61
CA PHE A 100 2.21 -22.88 23.76
C PHE A 100 3.56 -22.92 24.49
N ASN A 101 4.54 -22.10 24.07
CA ASN A 101 5.85 -22.05 24.70
C ASN A 101 5.77 -21.57 26.16
N ASN A 102 4.95 -20.56 26.48
CA ASN A 102 4.78 -20.09 27.86
C ASN A 102 4.08 -21.09 28.78
N THR A 103 3.36 -22.08 28.24
CA THR A 103 2.71 -23.13 29.04
C THR A 103 3.70 -24.26 29.35
N ILE A 104 4.60 -24.61 28.43
CA ILE A 104 5.60 -25.66 28.61
C ILE A 104 6.73 -25.25 29.59
N PHE A 105 7.11 -23.98 29.64
CA PHE A 105 8.17 -23.49 30.55
C PHE A 105 7.69 -23.11 31.96
N LYS A 106 6.44 -23.39 32.33
CA LYS A 106 5.91 -23.17 33.69
C LYS A 106 5.73 -24.44 34.53
N GLU A 107 6.03 -25.62 33.98
CA GLU A 107 5.94 -26.91 34.69
C GLU A 107 7.29 -27.60 34.96
N ASN A 108 8.38 -26.84 35.12
CA ASN A 108 9.62 -27.35 35.73
C ASN A 108 10.06 -26.49 36.90
#